data_AF-A0AA95MTJ0-F1
#
_entry.id   AF-A0AA95MTJ0-F1
#
_cell.length_a   1.000
_cell.length_b   1.000
_cell.length_c   1.000
_cell.angle_alpha   90.00
_cell.angle_beta   90.00
_cell.angle_gamma   90.00
#
_symmetry.space_group_name_H-M   'P 1'
#
loop_
_entity.id
_entity.type
_entity.pdbx_description
1 polymer ?
#
loop_
_entity_poly.entity_id
_entity_poly.type
_entity_poly.pdbx_seq_one_letter_code
_entity_poly.pdbx_strand_id
1 'polypeptide(L)'
;MGIKKKFGLGLASAALGLSLIGGGTYAFFSDTEVTHNTFAAGTLDLSVDPGVIVNLKDLKPGDTMMRDFKLANNGSLKIKDVKLKTEYSVVDAKGNNGAEDFGKHIMVRFLWNWDKENEPIFETTLADLKAMSPDLVQKTILDPFFKKNSGLEPGAVNDLWVQFDFLDNGQDQNVFQGDTLKLDWTFNASQTAGEAR
;
A
#
# COMPACT_ATOMS: atom_id res chain seq x y z
N MET A 1 6.80 28.57 -7.64
CA MET A 1 7.60 27.34 -7.84
C MET A 1 6.65 26.20 -8.18
N GLY A 2 6.64 25.77 -9.44
CA GLY A 2 5.54 25.00 -10.01
C GLY A 2 5.54 23.51 -9.65
N ILE A 3 4.32 22.96 -9.61
CA ILE A 3 3.92 21.54 -9.43
C ILE A 3 4.83 20.53 -10.17
N LYS A 4 5.52 20.94 -11.24
CA LYS A 4 6.49 20.12 -11.99
C LYS A 4 7.70 19.63 -11.18
N LYS A 5 8.13 20.34 -10.13
CA LYS A 5 9.28 19.90 -9.29
C LYS A 5 8.93 18.80 -8.28
N LYS A 6 7.66 18.68 -7.87
CA LYS A 6 7.21 17.64 -6.92
C LYS A 6 6.97 16.29 -7.60
N PHE A 7 6.71 16.29 -8.90
CA PHE A 7 6.50 15.06 -9.69
C PHE A 7 7.84 14.37 -10.04
N GLY A 8 8.92 15.14 -10.21
CA GLY A 8 10.25 14.60 -10.52
C GLY A 8 10.93 13.82 -9.40
N LEU A 9 10.54 14.04 -8.13
CA LEU A 9 11.08 13.26 -7.01
C LEU A 9 10.43 11.86 -6.91
N GLY A 10 9.13 11.73 -7.22
CA GLY A 10 8.41 10.45 -7.10
C GLY A 10 8.87 9.40 -8.11
N LEU A 11 9.16 9.82 -9.35
CA LEU A 11 9.72 8.93 -10.39
C LEU A 11 11.18 8.54 -10.11
N ALA A 12 11.95 9.38 -9.41
CA ALA A 12 13.35 9.07 -9.07
C ALA A 12 13.47 7.97 -8.01
N SER A 13 12.54 7.90 -7.04
CA SER A 13 12.51 6.84 -6.02
C SER A 13 12.18 5.46 -6.62
N ALA A 14 11.24 5.39 -7.56
CA ALA A 14 10.91 4.13 -8.25
C ALA A 14 12.11 3.57 -9.06
N ALA A 15 12.89 4.45 -9.70
CA ALA A 15 14.11 4.04 -10.41
C ALA A 15 15.23 3.56 -9.49
N LEU A 16 15.37 4.15 -8.28
CA LEU A 16 16.34 3.67 -7.28
C LEU A 16 15.93 2.32 -6.67
N GLY A 17 14.63 2.09 -6.47
CA GLY A 17 14.09 0.79 -6.03
C GLY A 17 14.38 -0.36 -7.00
N LEU A 18 14.38 -0.09 -8.31
CA LEU A 18 14.73 -1.06 -9.35
C LEU A 18 16.24 -1.25 -9.55
N SER A 19 17.07 -0.29 -9.10
CA SER A 19 18.53 -0.31 -9.33
C SER A 19 19.34 -1.20 -8.37
N LEU A 20 18.70 -1.85 -7.39
CA LEU A 20 19.36 -2.67 -6.38
C LEU A 20 19.46 -4.16 -6.76
N ILE A 21 19.02 -4.54 -7.97
CA ILE A 21 19.24 -5.89 -8.51
C ILE A 21 20.66 -5.97 -9.07
N GLY A 22 21.66 -6.09 -8.20
CA GLY A 22 23.06 -6.07 -8.61
C GLY A 22 24.01 -6.67 -7.59
N GLY A 23 24.12 -8.00 -7.58
CA GLY A 23 25.18 -8.76 -6.90
C GLY A 23 24.71 -9.48 -5.64
N GLY A 24 24.45 -10.79 -5.75
CA GLY A 24 23.86 -11.60 -4.69
C GLY A 24 24.79 -11.83 -3.49
N THR A 25 24.38 -11.33 -2.34
CA THR A 25 24.79 -11.84 -1.03
C THR A 25 23.58 -12.59 -0.46
N TYR A 26 23.67 -13.92 -0.35
CA TYR A 26 22.57 -14.74 0.15
C TYR A 26 22.22 -14.34 1.59
N ALA A 27 21.11 -13.61 1.81
CA ALA A 27 20.58 -13.42 3.15
C ALA A 27 19.99 -14.75 3.64
N PHE A 28 20.66 -15.38 4.61
CA PHE A 28 20.25 -16.66 5.17
C PHE A 28 19.10 -16.47 6.18
N PHE A 29 17.89 -16.21 5.66
CA PHE A 29 16.66 -16.27 6.44
C PHE A 29 16.26 -17.75 6.61
N SER A 30 16.80 -18.42 7.62
CA SER A 30 16.37 -19.76 7.98
C SER A 30 15.12 -19.68 8.85
N ASP A 31 13.95 -19.76 8.21
CA ASP A 31 12.74 -20.25 8.86
C ASP A 31 11.87 -20.97 7.83
N THR A 32 11.26 -22.08 8.25
CA THR A 32 10.41 -22.94 7.40
C THR A 32 8.98 -22.86 7.90
N GLU A 33 8.44 -21.65 7.94
CA GLU A 33 7.06 -21.39 8.31
C GLU A 33 6.30 -20.90 7.07
N VAL A 34 5.29 -21.66 6.65
CA VAL A 34 4.34 -21.22 5.62
C VAL A 34 3.40 -20.23 6.30
N THR A 35 3.55 -18.95 5.98
CA THR A 35 2.77 -17.89 6.62
C THR A 35 1.32 -17.90 6.12
N HIS A 36 0.43 -18.52 6.87
CA HIS A 36 -1.02 -18.41 6.68
C HIS A 36 -1.52 -17.11 7.33
N ASN A 37 -1.31 -15.98 6.65
CA ASN A 37 -1.89 -14.72 7.11
C ASN A 37 -3.38 -14.68 6.78
N THR A 38 -4.20 -15.08 7.75
CA THR A 38 -5.66 -14.99 7.67
C THR A 38 -6.07 -13.54 7.87
N PHE A 39 -6.19 -12.79 6.77
CA PHE A 39 -7.00 -11.57 6.80
C PHE A 39 -8.44 -11.98 6.50
N ALA A 40 -9.40 -11.54 7.31
CA ALA A 40 -10.80 -11.73 7.01
C ALA A 40 -11.15 -10.84 5.81
N ALA A 41 -11.19 -11.44 4.61
CA ALA A 41 -11.79 -10.85 3.44
C ALA A 41 -13.15 -10.26 3.84
N GLY A 42 -13.32 -8.95 3.65
CA GLY A 42 -14.45 -8.23 4.21
C GLY A 42 -14.72 -6.94 3.46
N THR A 43 -15.98 -6.53 3.47
CA THR A 43 -16.43 -5.28 2.86
C THR A 43 -16.24 -4.13 3.84
N LEU A 44 -15.40 -3.18 3.46
CA LEU A 44 -15.20 -1.90 4.12
C LEU A 44 -16.31 -0.94 3.69
N ASP A 45 -17.18 -0.58 4.63
CA ASP A 45 -18.16 0.47 4.42
C ASP A 45 -17.49 1.84 4.55
N LEU A 46 -17.31 2.52 3.42
CA LEU A 46 -16.66 3.81 3.35
C LEU A 46 -17.52 4.97 3.86
N SER A 47 -18.78 4.73 4.24
CA SER A 47 -19.63 5.76 4.85
C SER A 47 -19.25 6.13 6.29
N VAL A 48 -18.35 5.35 6.91
CA VAL A 48 -17.98 5.48 8.35
C VAL A 48 -16.47 5.58 8.59
N ASP A 49 -15.68 5.89 7.56
CA ASP A 49 -14.21 6.02 7.63
C ASP A 49 -13.49 4.84 8.34
N PRO A 50 -13.52 3.62 7.77
CA PRO A 50 -13.07 2.42 8.47
C PRO A 50 -11.55 2.40 8.68
N GLY A 51 -11.14 1.76 9.79
CA GLY A 51 -9.75 1.47 10.11
C GLY A 51 -9.43 -0.03 9.95
N VAL A 52 -8.24 -0.34 9.44
CA VAL A 52 -7.76 -1.71 9.23
C VAL A 52 -6.35 -1.87 9.80
N ILE A 53 -6.11 -3.00 10.46
CA ILE A 53 -4.78 -3.41 10.91
C ILE A 53 -4.27 -4.55 10.03
N VAL A 54 -3.07 -4.41 9.49
CA VAL A 54 -2.36 -5.44 8.72
C VAL A 54 -1.05 -5.77 9.43
N ASN A 55 -0.86 -7.04 9.78
CA ASN A 55 0.41 -7.51 10.33
C ASN A 55 1.23 -8.17 9.22
N LEU A 56 2.44 -7.70 9.02
CA LEU A 56 3.46 -8.31 8.17
C LEU A 56 4.49 -8.96 9.10
N LYS A 57 4.53 -10.29 9.12
CA LYS A 57 5.42 -11.10 9.94
C LYS A 57 5.89 -12.30 9.15
N ASP A 58 6.98 -12.90 9.61
CA ASP A 58 7.56 -14.12 9.04
C ASP A 58 7.84 -13.96 7.52
N LEU A 59 8.39 -12.79 7.16
CA LEU A 59 8.79 -12.47 5.80
C LEU A 59 10.32 -12.51 5.70
N LYS A 60 10.82 -13.03 4.58
CA LYS A 60 12.22 -12.87 4.16
C LYS A 60 12.29 -12.05 2.86
N PRO A 61 13.46 -11.48 2.50
CA PRO A 61 13.64 -10.78 1.25
C PRO A 61 13.20 -11.66 0.07
N GLY A 62 12.44 -11.07 -0.84
CA GLY A 62 11.79 -11.73 -1.96
C GLY A 62 10.38 -12.26 -1.67
N ASP A 63 9.97 -12.37 -0.40
CA ASP A 63 8.60 -12.79 -0.07
C ASP A 63 7.58 -11.70 -0.37
N THR A 64 6.37 -12.14 -0.70
CA THR A 64 5.23 -11.29 -1.01
C THR A 64 4.03 -11.67 -0.17
N MET A 65 3.15 -10.70 0.07
CA MET A 65 1.93 -10.89 0.84
C MET A 65 0.79 -10.08 0.21
N MET A 66 -0.26 -10.77 -0.23
CA MET A 66 -1.44 -10.12 -0.81
C MET A 66 -2.53 -9.86 0.23
N ARG A 67 -3.27 -8.77 0.03
CA ARG A 67 -4.48 -8.41 0.77
C ARG A 67 -5.54 -7.91 -0.19
N ASP A 68 -6.76 -8.40 0.00
CA ASP A 68 -7.95 -7.96 -0.72
C ASP A 68 -8.90 -7.19 0.20
N PHE A 69 -9.46 -6.12 -0.34
CA PHE A 69 -10.46 -5.29 0.33
C PHE A 69 -11.61 -5.05 -0.64
N LYS A 70 -12.84 -5.05 -0.13
CA LYS A 70 -14.00 -4.55 -0.88
C LYS A 70 -14.37 -3.19 -0.35
N LEU A 71 -14.24 -2.16 -1.16
CA LEU A 71 -14.62 -0.79 -0.83
C LEU A 71 -16.09 -0.57 -1.23
N ALA A 72 -16.98 -0.43 -0.26
CA ALA A 72 -18.40 -0.23 -0.50
C ALA A 72 -18.86 1.18 -0.10
N ASN A 73 -19.77 1.75 -0.91
CA ASN A 73 -20.52 2.93 -0.53
C ASN A 73 -21.96 2.53 -0.20
N ASN A 74 -22.24 2.21 1.07
CA ASN A 74 -23.61 1.92 1.50
C ASN A 74 -24.42 3.19 1.83
N GLY A 75 -23.81 4.37 1.66
CA GLY A 75 -24.46 5.66 1.85
C GLY A 75 -25.37 6.05 0.69
N SER A 76 -26.11 7.15 0.86
CA SER A 76 -27.02 7.70 -0.16
C SER A 76 -26.37 8.74 -1.08
N LEU A 77 -25.15 9.16 -0.77
CA LEU A 77 -24.41 10.19 -1.50
C LEU A 77 -23.16 9.59 -2.14
N LYS A 78 -22.81 10.10 -3.32
CA LYS A 78 -21.60 9.71 -4.02
C LYS A 78 -20.36 10.08 -3.20
N ILE A 79 -19.47 9.11 -3.02
CA ILE A 79 -18.14 9.34 -2.47
C ILE A 79 -17.25 9.86 -3.60
N LYS A 80 -16.67 11.03 -3.40
CA LYS A 80 -15.82 11.71 -4.38
C LYS A 80 -14.38 11.21 -4.32
N ASP A 81 -13.84 11.13 -3.11
CA ASP A 81 -12.46 10.70 -2.85
C ASP A 81 -12.36 9.86 -1.57
N VAL A 82 -11.33 9.00 -1.51
CA VAL A 82 -11.03 8.14 -0.36
C VAL A 82 -9.53 8.25 -0.08
N LYS A 83 -9.17 9.07 0.90
CA LYS A 83 -7.77 9.27 1.29
C LYS A 83 -7.32 8.17 2.24
N LEU A 84 -6.30 7.43 1.83
CA LEU A 84 -5.64 6.43 2.67
C LEU A 84 -4.63 7.12 3.59
N LYS A 85 -4.91 7.12 4.89
CA LYS A 85 -3.90 7.44 5.90
C LYS A 85 -3.16 6.16 6.27
N THR A 86 -1.83 6.23 6.26
CA THR A 86 -0.97 5.10 6.60
C THR A 86 -0.15 5.42 7.84
N GLU A 87 -0.23 4.56 8.84
CA GLU A 87 0.65 4.54 9.99
C GLU A 87 1.24 3.13 10.12
N TYR A 88 2.45 3.02 10.67
CA TYR A 88 2.99 1.72 11.04
C TYR A 88 4.00 1.84 12.17
N SER A 89 4.22 0.71 12.83
CA SER A 89 5.28 0.47 13.80
C SER A 89 6.03 -0.82 13.45
N VAL A 90 7.35 -0.79 13.62
CA VAL A 90 8.23 -1.96 13.51
C VAL A 90 8.52 -2.47 14.92
N VAL A 91 8.33 -3.77 15.12
CA VAL A 91 8.79 -4.50 16.30
C VAL A 91 10.10 -5.17 15.91
N ASP A 92 11.21 -4.58 16.37
CA ASP A 92 12.55 -5.14 16.23
C ASP A 92 12.72 -6.29 17.22
N ALA A 93 12.79 -7.52 16.72
CA ALA A 93 12.82 -8.72 17.55
C ALA A 93 14.16 -8.89 18.29
N LYS A 94 15.25 -8.38 17.72
CA LYS A 94 16.62 -8.57 18.23
C LYS A 94 17.23 -7.28 18.80
N GLY A 95 16.54 -6.15 18.68
CA GLY A 95 17.03 -4.83 19.06
C GLY A 95 18.24 -4.36 18.25
N ASN A 96 18.44 -4.89 17.03
CA ASN A 96 19.64 -4.70 16.22
C ASN A 96 19.42 -3.89 14.94
N ASN A 97 18.22 -3.35 14.70
CA ASN A 97 17.93 -2.52 13.52
C ASN A 97 18.72 -1.20 13.51
N GLY A 98 19.11 -0.72 14.70
CA GLY A 98 19.81 0.55 14.84
C GLY A 98 18.97 1.71 14.32
N ALA A 99 19.41 2.35 13.24
CA ALA A 99 18.69 3.43 12.58
C ALA A 99 17.92 2.98 11.33
N GLU A 100 18.03 1.70 10.96
CA GLU A 100 17.32 1.19 9.78
C GLU A 100 15.85 0.92 10.05
N ASP A 101 15.05 1.23 9.04
CA ASP A 101 13.59 1.12 9.11
C ASP A 101 13.12 0.05 8.15
N PHE A 102 12.58 -1.03 8.70
CA PHE A 102 12.04 -2.14 7.92
C PHE A 102 10.97 -1.68 6.91
N GLY A 103 10.20 -0.62 7.21
CA GLY A 103 9.20 -0.06 6.31
C GLY A 103 9.76 0.48 4.98
N LYS A 104 11.06 0.81 4.91
CA LYS A 104 11.73 1.19 3.65
C LYS A 104 11.96 0.01 2.71
N HIS A 105 11.97 -1.21 3.25
CA HIS A 105 12.19 -2.44 2.50
C HIS A 105 10.87 -3.14 2.12
N ILE A 106 9.73 -2.64 2.59
CA ILE A 106 8.41 -3.13 2.21
C ILE A 106 7.88 -2.26 1.07
N MET A 107 7.84 -2.81 -0.15
CA MET A 107 7.14 -2.21 -1.28
C MET A 107 5.65 -2.51 -1.17
N VAL A 108 4.82 -1.50 -1.37
CA VAL A 108 3.36 -1.59 -1.40
C VAL A 108 2.90 -1.34 -2.82
N ARG A 109 2.27 -2.34 -3.44
CA ARG A 109 1.72 -2.28 -4.79
C ARG A 109 0.21 -2.32 -4.74
N PHE A 110 -0.44 -1.25 -5.19
CA PHE A 110 -1.88 -1.20 -5.36
C PHE A 110 -2.23 -1.72 -6.74
N LEU A 111 -3.06 -2.76 -6.78
CA LEU A 111 -3.56 -3.40 -7.99
C LEU A 111 -5.04 -3.08 -8.10
N TRP A 112 -5.46 -2.49 -9.22
CA TRP A 112 -6.88 -2.33 -9.54
C TRP A 112 -7.17 -3.20 -10.74
N ASN A 113 -7.91 -4.29 -10.52
CA ASN A 113 -8.27 -5.17 -11.61
C ASN A 113 -9.79 -5.28 -11.72
N TRP A 114 -10.36 -4.56 -12.68
CA TRP A 114 -11.75 -4.80 -13.10
C TRP A 114 -11.85 -5.72 -14.33
N ASP A 115 -10.73 -6.16 -14.93
CA ASP A 115 -10.82 -7.17 -16.00
C ASP A 115 -9.53 -7.85 -16.51
N LYS A 116 -8.30 -7.36 -16.28
CA LYS A 116 -7.06 -8.08 -16.64
C LYS A 116 -5.92 -7.85 -15.66
N GLU A 117 -5.44 -8.95 -15.09
CA GLU A 117 -4.16 -9.05 -14.39
C GLU A 117 -3.05 -8.47 -15.28
N ASN A 118 -2.11 -7.70 -14.73
CA ASN A 118 -0.67 -7.83 -14.99
C ASN A 118 0.19 -6.64 -14.53
N GLU A 119 -0.35 -5.50 -14.12
CA GLU A 119 0.48 -4.35 -13.69
C GLU A 119 -0.10 -3.59 -12.47
N PRO A 120 0.73 -3.20 -11.48
CA PRO A 120 0.30 -2.31 -10.42
C PRO A 120 0.01 -0.91 -10.95
N ILE A 121 -1.05 -0.29 -10.43
CA ILE A 121 -1.44 1.07 -10.83
C ILE A 121 -0.70 2.15 -10.02
N PHE A 122 -0.18 1.77 -8.86
CA PHE A 122 0.66 2.60 -8.02
C PHE A 122 1.51 1.72 -7.11
N GLU A 123 2.77 2.09 -6.96
CA GLU A 123 3.69 1.41 -6.06
C GLU A 123 4.56 2.43 -5.32
N THR A 124 4.86 2.15 -4.06
CA THR A 124 5.72 2.97 -3.21
C THR A 124 6.18 2.15 -2.00
N THR A 125 7.24 2.57 -1.31
CA THR A 125 7.63 1.92 -0.05
C THR A 125 6.63 2.26 1.06
N LEU A 126 6.53 1.42 2.09
CA LEU A 126 5.63 1.70 3.20
C LEU A 126 6.05 2.95 3.99
N ALA A 127 7.36 3.18 4.11
CA ALA A 127 7.92 4.40 4.68
C ALA A 127 7.48 5.66 3.92
N ASP A 128 7.56 5.63 2.58
CA ASP A 128 7.12 6.74 1.74
C ASP A 128 5.59 6.89 1.78
N LEU A 129 4.85 5.78 1.76
CA LEU A 129 3.38 5.77 1.84
C LEU A 129 2.87 6.43 3.12
N LYS A 130 3.57 6.24 4.26
CA LYS A 130 3.27 6.91 5.54
C LYS A 130 3.40 8.43 5.47
N ALA A 131 4.33 8.94 4.66
CA ALA A 131 4.46 10.38 4.40
C ALA A 131 3.44 10.89 3.37
N MET A 132 2.68 9.99 2.74
CA MET A 132 1.67 10.28 1.74
C MET A 132 0.24 10.13 2.29
N SER A 133 -0.73 10.59 1.52
CA SER A 133 -2.15 10.29 1.75
C SER A 133 -2.84 10.13 0.39
N PRO A 134 -2.54 9.03 -0.35
CA PRO A 134 -3.05 8.84 -1.69
C PRO A 134 -4.57 8.69 -1.68
N ASP A 135 -5.20 9.09 -2.77
CA ASP A 135 -6.63 8.92 -2.98
C ASP A 135 -6.88 7.65 -3.80
N LEU A 136 -7.60 6.69 -3.21
CA LEU A 136 -7.79 5.35 -3.75
C LEU A 136 -8.91 5.26 -4.79
N VAL A 137 -9.78 6.26 -4.89
CA VAL A 137 -10.92 6.26 -5.86
C VAL A 137 -10.85 7.38 -6.88
N GLN A 138 -9.86 8.28 -6.76
CA GLN A 138 -9.51 9.20 -7.85
C GLN A 138 -8.64 8.51 -8.89
N LYS A 139 -9.18 8.42 -10.10
CA LYS A 139 -8.43 7.99 -11.29
C LYS A 139 -7.26 8.93 -11.63
N THR A 140 -7.28 10.19 -11.19
CA THR A 140 -6.28 11.21 -11.59
C THR A 140 -4.89 11.06 -10.98
N ILE A 141 -4.72 10.37 -9.85
CA ILE A 141 -3.39 10.03 -9.30
C ILE A 141 -2.85 8.75 -9.95
N LEU A 142 -3.74 7.94 -10.55
CA LEU A 142 -3.53 6.55 -10.92
C LEU A 142 -3.67 6.27 -12.44
N ASP A 143 -4.07 7.28 -13.23
CA ASP A 143 -4.28 7.18 -14.69
C ASP A 143 -4.39 8.59 -15.34
N PRO A 144 -3.39 9.04 -16.13
CA PRO A 144 -3.46 10.32 -16.85
C PRO A 144 -4.51 10.37 -17.98
N PHE A 145 -5.07 9.23 -18.41
CA PHE A 145 -5.86 9.11 -19.64
C PHE A 145 -7.38 9.01 -19.42
N PHE A 146 -7.88 8.55 -18.26
CA PHE A 146 -9.32 8.34 -18.02
C PHE A 146 -9.96 9.37 -17.06
N LYS A 147 -10.19 10.59 -17.57
CA LYS A 147 -10.80 11.72 -16.83
C LYS A 147 -12.31 11.64 -16.54
N LYS A 148 -13.03 10.55 -16.85
CA LYS A 148 -14.51 10.63 -16.92
C LYS A 148 -15.33 10.01 -15.77
N ASN A 149 -14.82 9.07 -14.97
CA ASN A 149 -15.61 8.39 -13.92
C ASN A 149 -14.81 8.21 -12.60
N SER A 150 -14.50 9.30 -11.88
CA SER A 150 -13.88 9.23 -10.53
C SER A 150 -14.94 9.13 -9.41
N GLY A 151 -14.56 8.55 -8.28
CA GLY A 151 -15.42 8.37 -7.10
C GLY A 151 -16.17 7.03 -7.09
N LEU A 152 -17.00 6.85 -6.06
CA LEU A 152 -17.77 5.63 -5.79
C LEU A 152 -19.26 5.97 -5.61
N GLU A 153 -20.10 5.51 -6.54
CA GLU A 153 -21.54 5.77 -6.54
C GLU A 153 -22.26 5.08 -5.35
N PRO A 154 -23.41 5.58 -4.89
CA PRO A 154 -24.24 4.88 -3.91
C PRO A 154 -24.55 3.44 -4.31
N GLY A 155 -24.35 2.49 -3.39
CA GLY A 155 -24.55 1.05 -3.60
C GLY A 155 -23.45 0.35 -4.40
N ALA A 156 -22.41 1.07 -4.86
CA ALA A 156 -21.29 0.46 -5.58
C ALA A 156 -20.31 -0.23 -4.62
N VAL A 157 -19.67 -1.28 -5.13
CA VAL A 157 -18.59 -2.03 -4.46
C VAL A 157 -17.44 -2.20 -5.44
N ASN A 158 -16.23 -1.84 -5.01
CA ASN A 158 -15.00 -2.01 -5.79
C ASN A 158 -14.04 -2.93 -5.06
N ASP A 159 -13.36 -3.81 -5.79
CA ASP A 159 -12.25 -4.58 -5.25
C ASP A 159 -10.96 -3.74 -5.27
N LEU A 160 -10.21 -3.79 -4.17
CA LEU A 160 -8.88 -3.23 -4.01
C LEU A 160 -7.95 -4.36 -3.59
N TRP A 161 -6.95 -4.65 -4.40
CA TRP A 161 -5.90 -5.60 -4.03
C TRP A 161 -4.62 -4.85 -3.76
N VAL A 162 -3.94 -5.24 -2.69
CA VAL A 162 -2.66 -4.66 -2.30
C VAL A 162 -1.68 -5.78 -2.04
N GLN A 163 -0.53 -5.72 -2.71
CA GLN A 163 0.58 -6.61 -2.48
C GLN A 163 1.67 -5.88 -1.70
N PHE A 164 2.18 -6.54 -0.67
CA PHE A 164 3.34 -6.12 0.11
C PHE A 164 4.51 -7.02 -0.26
N ASP A 165 5.61 -6.45 -0.76
CA ASP A 165 6.83 -7.19 -1.09
C ASP A 165 7.94 -6.79 -0.13
N PHE A 166 8.58 -7.76 0.52
CA PHE A 166 9.86 -7.51 1.16
C PHE A 166 10.94 -7.52 0.08
N LEU A 167 11.40 -6.34 -0.33
CA LEU A 167 12.39 -6.20 -1.40
C LEU A 167 13.73 -6.83 -1.02
N ASP A 168 14.17 -7.77 -1.85
CA ASP A 168 15.56 -8.21 -1.89
C ASP A 168 16.40 -7.16 -2.61
N ASN A 169 17.33 -6.55 -1.88
CA ASN A 169 18.23 -5.53 -2.40
C ASN A 169 19.65 -6.06 -2.71
N GLY A 170 19.84 -7.38 -2.68
CA GLY A 170 21.11 -8.05 -2.90
C GLY A 170 22.13 -7.93 -1.76
N GLN A 171 21.81 -7.21 -0.68
CA GLN A 171 22.66 -7.04 0.50
C GLN A 171 22.23 -7.97 1.64
N ASP A 172 23.03 -8.03 2.71
CA ASP A 172 22.63 -8.72 3.94
C ASP A 172 21.51 -7.95 4.66
N GLN A 173 20.30 -8.50 4.61
CA GLN A 173 19.11 -7.97 5.25
C GLN A 173 18.72 -8.73 6.54
N ASN A 174 19.58 -9.64 7.05
CA ASN A 174 19.31 -10.47 8.23
C ASN A 174 19.06 -9.66 9.52
N VAL A 175 19.36 -8.36 9.50
CA VAL A 175 18.99 -7.44 10.58
C VAL A 175 17.48 -7.48 10.85
N PHE A 176 16.65 -7.59 9.81
CA PHE A 176 15.19 -7.67 9.92
C PHE A 176 14.64 -9.08 10.23
N GLN A 177 15.52 -10.06 10.47
CA GLN A 177 15.07 -11.44 10.70
C GLN A 177 14.31 -11.56 12.03
N GLY A 178 13.04 -11.94 11.94
CA GLY A 178 12.13 -12.09 13.08
C GLY A 178 11.34 -10.82 13.38
N ASP A 179 11.63 -9.72 12.68
CA ASP A 179 10.90 -8.47 12.87
C ASP A 179 9.46 -8.59 12.39
N THR A 180 8.60 -7.81 13.04
CA THR A 180 7.20 -7.69 12.66
C THR A 180 6.87 -6.24 12.36
N LEU A 181 6.12 -6.01 11.29
CA LEU A 181 5.56 -4.71 10.97
C LEU A 181 4.05 -4.74 11.21
N LYS A 182 3.57 -3.84 12.06
CA LYS A 182 2.14 -3.59 12.26
C LYS A 182 1.76 -2.32 11.51
N LEU A 183 0.88 -2.46 10.53
CA LEU A 183 0.37 -1.41 9.66
C LEU A 183 -1.06 -1.07 10.07
N ASP A 184 -1.34 0.22 10.27
CA ASP A 184 -2.66 0.77 10.56
C ASP A 184 -3.09 1.68 9.40
N TRP A 185 -4.15 1.28 8.70
CA TRP A 185 -4.75 2.02 7.60
C TRP A 185 -6.08 2.64 8.00
N THR A 186 -6.30 3.89 7.61
CA THR A 186 -7.60 4.58 7.76
C THR A 186 -8.05 5.11 6.42
N PHE A 187 -9.26 4.72 6.00
CA PHE A 187 -9.84 5.12 4.73
C PHE A 187 -10.78 6.30 4.97
N ASN A 188 -10.35 7.52 4.62
CA ASN A 188 -11.14 8.73 4.87
C ASN A 188 -11.90 9.10 3.59
N ALA A 189 -13.20 8.85 3.58
CA ALA A 189 -14.06 9.14 2.44
C ALA A 189 -14.61 10.58 2.52
N SER A 190 -14.65 11.28 1.40
CA SER A 190 -15.32 12.58 1.30
C SER A 190 -16.36 12.60 0.19
N GLN A 191 -17.46 13.32 0.43
CA GLN A 191 -18.59 13.44 -0.50
C GLN A 191 -18.45 14.68 -1.39
N THR A 192 -19.23 14.73 -2.46
CA THR A 192 -19.36 15.95 -3.28
C THR A 192 -20.02 17.08 -2.49
N ALA A 193 -19.78 18.33 -2.90
CA ALA A 193 -20.47 19.48 -2.31
C ALA A 193 -22.00 19.32 -2.44
N GLY A 194 -22.74 19.77 -1.43
CA GLY A 194 -24.19 19.78 -1.46
C GLY A 194 -24.72 20.73 -2.54
N GLU A 195 -25.80 20.32 -3.22
CA GLU A 195 -26.53 21.17 -4.15
C GLU A 195 -27.76 21.77 -3.44
N ALA A 196 -27.98 23.07 -3.62
CA ALA A 196 -29.23 23.70 -3.18
C ALA A 196 -30.40 23.15 -4.00
N ARG A 197 -31.47 22.75 -3.34
CA ARG A 197 -32.73 22.32 -3.97
C ARG A 197 -33.78 23.40 -3.85
#